data_AF-I4YNN6-F1
#
_entry.id   AF-I4YNN6-F1
#
_cell.length_a   1.000
_cell.length_b   1.000
_cell.length_c   1.000
_cell.angle_alpha   90.00
_cell.angle_beta   90.00
_cell.angle_gamma   90.00
#
_symmetry.space_group_name_H-M   'P 1'
#
loop_
_entity.id
_entity.type
_entity.pdbx_description
1 polymer ?
#
loop_
_entity_poly.entity_id
_entity_poly.type
_entity_poly.pdbx_seq_one_letter_code
_entity_poly.pdbx_strand_id
1 'polypeptide(L)' 'MTRSVALRAFCIFAVVTALAAITGMASQVVIAEVLFLIAGSLSALMLFVAWTTPAPSLVPVRVRRRR' A
#
# COMPACT_ATOMS: atom_id res chain seq x y z
N MET A 1 -10.49 -8.90 -4.16
CA MET A 1 -9.61 -7.73 -4.39
C MET A 1 -8.42 -8.21 -5.23
N THR A 2 -8.25 -7.72 -6.46
CA THR A 2 -7.14 -8.17 -7.33
C THR A 2 -5.85 -7.44 -6.96
N ARG A 3 -4.70 -8.10 -7.14
CA ARG A 3 -3.37 -7.55 -6.84
C ARG A 3 -3.12 -6.21 -7.56
N SER A 4 -3.71 -6.03 -8.74
CA SER A 4 -3.63 -4.79 -9.52
C SER A 4 -4.35 -3.61 -8.86
N VAL A 5 -5.47 -3.84 -8.17
CA VAL A 5 -6.22 -2.80 -7.45
C VAL A 5 -5.45 -2.34 -6.21
N ALA A 6 -4.83 -3.27 -5.48
CA ALA A 6 -3.98 -2.95 -4.33
C ALA A 6 -2.76 -2.10 -4.74
N LEU A 7 -2.10 -2.46 -5.85
CA LEU A 7 -0.92 -1.75 -6.36
C LEU A 7 -1.28 -0.33 -6.85
N ARG A 8 -2.42 -0.18 -7.52
CA ARG A 8 -2.93 1.14 -7.93
C ARG A 8 -3.29 2.02 -6.73
N ALA A 9 -4.01 1.47 -5.75
CA ALA A 9 -4.35 2.20 -4.53
C ALA A 9 -3.10 2.62 -3.76
N PHE A 10 -2.10 1.74 -3.68
CA PHE A 10 -0.80 2.04 -3.08
C PHE A 10 -0.08 3.18 -3.80
N CYS A 11 0.02 3.14 -5.14
CA CYS A 11 0.65 4.22 -5.90
C CYS A 11 -0.07 5.56 -5.70
N ILE A 12 -1.40 5.59 -5.72
CA ILE A 12 -2.17 6.81 -5.48
C ILE A 12 -1.90 7.35 -4.08
N PHE A 13 -1.94 6.47 -3.07
CA PHE A 13 -1.67 6.85 -1.69
C PHE A 13 -0.26 7.41 -1.53
N ALA A 14 0.75 6.72 -2.07
CA ALA A 14 2.14 7.17 -2.02
C ALA A 14 2.35 8.56 -2.67
N VAL A 15 1.71 8.82 -3.81
CA VAL A 15 1.79 10.13 -4.49
C VAL A 15 1.12 11.23 -3.65
N VAL A 16 -0.07 10.96 -3.10
CA VAL A 16 -0.78 11.92 -2.23
C VAL A 16 0.03 12.18 -0.95
N THR A 17 0.62 11.15 -0.35
CA THR A 17 1.49 11.29 0.82
C THR A 17 2.73 12.12 0.50
N ALA A 18 3.38 11.90 -0.66
CA ALA A 18 4.54 12.67 -1.08
C ALA A 18 4.20 14.16 -1.32
N LEU A 19 3.06 14.46 -1.97
CA LEU A 19 2.59 15.83 -2.15
C LEU A 19 2.29 16.52 -0.82
N ALA A 20 1.63 15.81 0.10
CA ALA A 20 1.36 16.31 1.45
C ALA A 20 2.66 16.55 2.24
N ALA A 21 3.67 15.70 2.06
CA ALA A 21 5.00 15.86 2.65
C ALA A 21 5.68 17.14 2.22
N ILE A 22 5.75 17.36 0.90
CA ILE A 22 6.40 18.53 0.30
C ILE A 22 5.70 19.80 0.75
N THR A 23 4.36 19.78 0.76
CA THR A 23 3.54 20.90 1.22
C THR A 23 3.72 21.16 2.72
N GLY A 24 3.83 20.10 3.53
CA GLY A 24 4.05 20.20 4.96
C GLY A 24 5.42 20.77 5.32
N MET A 25 6.47 20.31 4.63
CA MET A 25 7.83 20.86 4.77
C MET A 25 7.90 22.35 4.39
N ALA A 26 7.12 22.79 3.39
CA ALA A 26 7.07 24.18 2.97
C ALA A 26 6.29 25.09 3.94
N SER A 27 5.37 24.54 4.74
CA SER A 27 4.41 25.32 5.52
C SER A 27 4.90 25.72 6.92
N GLN A 28 5.98 25.11 7.46
CA GLN A 28 6.44 25.30 8.85
C GLN A 28 5.36 25.07 9.93
N VAL A 29 4.27 24.37 9.59
CA VAL A 29 3.18 24.08 10.52
C VAL A 29 3.42 22.71 11.15
N VAL A 30 3.59 22.67 12.48
CA VAL A 30 3.80 21.45 13.28
C VAL A 30 2.73 20.37 12.99
N ILE A 31 1.50 20.78 12.67
CA ILE A 31 0.40 19.87 12.30
C ILE A 31 0.71 19.07 11.02
N ALA A 32 1.40 19.67 10.06
CA ALA A 32 1.74 19.01 8.81
C ALA A 32 2.81 17.93 9.01
N GLU A 33 3.71 18.13 9.97
CA GLU A 33 4.74 17.17 10.35
C GLU A 33 4.13 15.92 11.00
N VAL A 34 3.15 16.11 11.89
CA VAL A 34 2.40 15.01 12.52
C VAL A 34 1.59 14.22 11.47
N LEU A 35 0.89 14.91 10.57
CA LEU A 35 0.16 14.27 9.47
C LEU A 35 1.10 13.48 8.55
N PHE A 36 2.31 14.00 8.31
CA PHE A 36 3.31 13.30 7.51
C PHE A 36 3.82 12.03 8.20
N LEU A 37 4.09 12.07 9.51
CA LEU A 37 4.46 10.88 10.28
C LEU A 37 3.36 9.81 10.27
N ILE A 38 2.10 10.21 10.39
CA ILE A 38 0.96 9.28 10.34
C ILE A 38 0.83 8.68 8.93
N ALA A 39 0.85 9.50 7.87
CA ALA A 39 0.71 9.00 6.51
C ALA A 39 1.90 8.14 6.08
N GLY A 40 3.12 8.54 6.45
CA GLY A 40 4.35 7.79 6.19
C GLY A 40 4.37 6.43 6.89
N SER A 41 4.00 6.39 8.18
CA SER A 41 3.90 5.13 8.93
C SER A 41 2.83 4.21 8.35
N LEU A 42 1.69 4.74 7.92
CA LEU A 42 0.63 3.96 7.27
C LEU A 42 1.08 3.38 5.91
N SER A 43 1.82 4.16 5.13
CA SER A 43 2.39 3.72 3.85
C SER A 43 3.45 2.63 4.06
N ALA A 44 4.31 2.76 5.08
CA ALA A 44 5.29 1.74 5.43
C ALA A 44 4.62 0.43 5.88
N LEU A 45 3.54 0.52 6.67
CA LEU A 45 2.75 -0.65 7.08
C LEU A 45 2.12 -1.35 5.86
N MET A 46 1.54 -0.59 4.93
CA MET A 46 0.98 -1.11 3.69
C MET A 46 2.03 -1.83 2.83
N LEU A 47 3.24 -1.25 2.71
CA LEU A 47 4.37 -1.88 2.03
C LEU A 47 4.80 -3.17 2.71
N PHE A 48 4.90 -3.16 4.03
CA PHE A 48 5.30 -4.33 4.81
C PHE A 48 4.30 -5.48 4.65
N VAL A 49 3.00 -5.18 4.71
CA VAL A 49 1.95 -6.17 4.46
C VAL A 49 2.06 -6.71 3.04
N ALA A 50 2.20 -5.84 2.03
CA ALA A 50 2.35 -6.27 0.64
C ALA A 50 3.60 -7.16 0.42
N TRP A 51 4.69 -6.89 1.14
CA TRP A 51 5.93 -7.66 1.10
C TRP A 51 5.80 -9.04 1.77
N THR A 52 5.11 -9.09 2.90
CA THR A 52 5.00 -10.32 3.72
C THR A 52 3.87 -11.24 3.28
N THR A 53 2.86 -10.73 2.56
CA THR A 53 1.77 -11.57 2.05
C THR A 53 2.26 -12.52 0.94
N PRO A 54 2.13 -13.85 1.13
CA PRO A 54 2.44 -14.83 0.09
C PRO A 54 1.54 -14.61 -1.13
N ALA A 55 2.12 -14.72 -2.33
CA ALA A 55 1.33 -14.68 -3.57
C ALA A 55 0.29 -15.82 -3.55
N PRO A 56 -0.97 -15.56 -3.94
CA PRO A 56 -1.98 -16.62 -4.04
C PRO A 56 -1.46 -17.68 -5.00
N SER A 57 -1.16 -18.88 -4.49
CA SER A 57 -0.87 -20.01 -5.35
C SER A 57 -2.18 -20.44 -5.99
N LEU A 58 -2.25 -20.36 -7.32
CA LEU A 58 -3.34 -20.96 -8.07
C LEU A 58 -3.17 -22.48 -7.91
N VAL A 59 -3.74 -23.04 -6.85
CA VAL A 59 -3.73 -24.49 -6.63
C VAL A 59 -4.49 -25.10 -7.80
N PRO A 60 -3.82 -25.87 -8.69
CA PRO A 60 -4.51 -26.52 -9.79
C PRO A 60 -5.38 -27.61 -9.18
N VAL A 61 -6.69 -27.37 -9.12
CA VAL A 61 -7.67 -28.39 -8.75
C VAL A 61 -7.60 -29.47 -9.83
N ARG A 62 -6.81 -30.52 -9.57
CA ARG A 62 -6.80 -31.74 -10.39
C ARG A 62 -8.14 -32.42 -10.19
N VAL A 63 -9.09 -32.12 -11.06
CA VAL A 63 -10.38 -32.81 -11.13
C VAL A 63 -10.06 -34.25 -11.55
N ARG A 64 -9.99 -35.16 -10.57
CA ARG A 64 -9.76 -36.59 -10.80
C ARG A 64 -11.02 -37.13 -11.46
N ARG A 65 -11.06 -37.10 -12.78
CA ARG A 65 -12.13 -37.68 -13.59
C ARG A 65 -12.07 -39.20 -13.41
N ARG A 66 -12.86 -39.74 -12.49
CA ARG A 66 -13.14 -41.18 -12.38
C ARG A 66 -13.94 -41.56 -13.63
N ARG A 67 -13.31 -42.31 -14.53
CA ARG A 67 -14.00 -43.22 -15.45
C ARG A 67 -13.57 -44.62 -15.06
#